data_AF-A0A942EH70-F1
#
_entry.id   AF-A0A942EH70-F1
#
_cell.length_a   1.000
_cell.length_b   1.000
_cell.length_c   1.000
_cell.angle_alpha   90.00
_cell.angle_beta   90.00
_cell.angle_gamma   90.00
#
_symmetry.space_group_name_H-M   'P 1'
#
loop_
_entity.id
_entity.type
_entity.pdbx_description
1 polymer ?
#
loop_
_entity_poly.entity_id
_entity_poly.type
_entity_poly.pdbx_seq_one_letter_code
_entity_poly.pdbx_strand_id
1 'polypeptide(L)'
;MFAKDIMIHNLVLVDPNTPLQELTAKTLQSETAHALVVDDQKRLMGLVSGYDMRKSVANGLFNCCAADMMTPFSNMFVVSPDTPVATAARIMTEQRINQLPVVDGNFPIGYLNAGVVLKTETAEVLRVHDQLERYKQIPVFISAMREGLVAVDSEYVIQEFNPAAERLAGLSAKKMIGHRSLTYAAHDSLVRKVLESGKPLYNEDVLTNKGQTVLTNTLPIIHEGQVIGAVQTFVDVTETRRIHRELLNTRDELEKAFALTLPCAKVEQKLKNTPEYRDIFNPSTGMIEIIEVIEAGGYIHVVNALKVAADMNEKGLMSLPGIDKDTLTQALLFHDIGKSQPILNIGQVVDPMKKFEESTRHAARSAAIAKDFYNKSSDVVELIRFHHHQEEELPENFSQHLIPMLRLLKIIDGLSAGLTRRKACIGFRVNGSRLTVLEHSDHPAFNRTKEIDLYTGVEVAFLDK
;
A
#
# COMPACT_ATOMS: atom_id res chain seq x y z
N MET A 1 -15.18 25.11 31.53
CA MET A 1 -14.29 26.28 31.38
C MET A 1 -14.84 27.43 32.25
N PHE A 2 -13.97 28.21 32.87
CA PHE A 2 -14.29 29.32 33.77
C PHE A 2 -13.83 30.67 33.20
N ALA A 3 -14.33 31.78 33.76
CA ALA A 3 -14.02 33.14 33.31
C ALA A 3 -12.52 33.41 33.25
N LYS A 4 -11.75 32.95 34.24
CA LYS A 4 -10.28 33.08 34.28
C LYS A 4 -9.55 32.42 33.11
N ASP A 5 -10.15 31.42 32.48
CA ASP A 5 -9.53 30.67 31.37
C ASP A 5 -9.58 31.46 30.04
N ILE A 6 -10.48 32.45 29.93
CA ILE A 6 -10.75 33.19 28.68
C ILE A 6 -10.79 34.73 28.85
N MET A 7 -10.53 35.24 30.05
CA MET A 7 -10.56 36.68 30.31
C MET A 7 -9.38 37.41 29.70
N ILE A 8 -9.64 38.65 29.27
CA ILE A 8 -8.61 39.57 28.78
C ILE A 8 -8.09 40.36 29.98
N HIS A 9 -6.76 40.37 30.16
CA HIS A 9 -6.09 41.00 31.31
C HIS A 9 -5.70 42.47 31.10
N ASN A 10 -5.76 42.98 29.86
CA ASN A 10 -5.35 44.34 29.54
C ASN A 10 -6.45 45.36 29.92
N LEU A 11 -6.48 45.75 31.19
CA LEU A 11 -7.50 46.64 31.74
C LEU A 11 -7.13 48.11 31.56
N VAL A 12 -8.08 48.92 31.11
CA VAL A 12 -7.97 50.38 31.15
C VAL A 12 -8.48 50.85 32.50
N LEU A 13 -7.57 51.05 33.46
CA LEU A 13 -7.90 51.55 34.80
C LEU A 13 -7.70 53.06 34.88
N VAL A 14 -8.68 53.77 35.44
CA VAL A 14 -8.69 55.24 35.50
C VAL A 14 -9.18 55.74 36.87
N ASP A 15 -8.71 56.91 37.28
CA ASP A 15 -9.16 57.59 38.50
C ASP A 15 -10.54 58.24 38.28
N PRO A 16 -11.42 58.36 39.28
CA PRO A 16 -12.70 59.08 39.19
C PRO A 16 -12.59 60.49 38.58
N ASN A 17 -11.49 61.22 38.81
CA ASN A 17 -11.29 62.57 38.31
C ASN A 17 -10.68 62.62 36.89
N THR A 18 -10.44 61.48 36.26
CA THR A 18 -9.85 61.40 34.91
C THR A 18 -10.76 62.13 33.89
N PRO A 19 -10.27 63.17 33.18
CA PRO A 19 -11.08 63.92 32.23
C PRO A 19 -11.50 63.10 31.00
N LEU A 20 -12.63 63.46 30.39
CA LEU A 20 -13.16 62.83 29.18
C LEU A 20 -12.14 62.69 28.04
N GLN A 21 -11.30 63.69 27.81
CA GLN A 21 -10.28 63.66 26.74
C GLN A 21 -9.24 62.56 27.00
N GLU A 22 -8.82 62.41 28.26
CA GLU A 22 -7.86 61.38 28.67
C GLU A 22 -8.49 59.99 28.65
N LEU A 23 -9.74 59.84 29.08
CA LEU A 23 -10.51 58.60 28.97
C LEU A 23 -10.63 58.12 27.51
N THR A 24 -10.93 59.06 26.61
CA THR A 24 -11.06 58.78 25.17
C THR A 24 -9.72 58.36 24.59
N ALA A 25 -8.62 59.04 24.94
CA ALA A 25 -7.29 58.68 24.49
C ALA A 25 -6.85 57.30 24.98
N LYS A 26 -7.07 57.00 26.27
CA LYS A 26 -6.71 55.71 26.89
C LYS A 26 -7.51 54.53 26.31
N THR A 27 -8.79 54.73 26.02
CA THR A 27 -9.63 53.69 25.41
C THR A 27 -9.37 53.52 23.91
N LEU A 28 -9.03 54.60 23.18
CA LEU A 28 -8.67 54.53 21.76
C LEU A 28 -7.36 53.77 21.51
N GLN A 29 -6.42 53.84 22.46
CA GLN A 29 -5.15 53.11 22.42
C GLN A 29 -5.26 51.68 22.98
N SER A 30 -6.47 51.25 23.36
CA SER A 30 -6.72 49.95 23.98
C SER A 30 -7.56 49.04 23.07
N GLU A 31 -7.53 47.74 23.35
CA GLU A 31 -8.38 46.73 22.72
C GLU A 31 -9.82 46.73 23.28
N THR A 32 -10.12 47.62 24.25
CA THR A 32 -11.45 47.79 24.86
C THR A 32 -11.94 49.24 24.76
N ALA A 33 -13.21 49.39 24.37
CA ALA A 33 -13.92 50.67 24.38
C ALA A 33 -14.47 51.05 25.77
N HIS A 34 -14.02 50.38 26.84
CA HIS A 34 -14.48 50.58 28.21
C HIS A 34 -13.30 50.84 29.14
N ALA A 35 -13.51 51.74 30.10
CA ALA A 35 -12.59 52.03 31.19
C ALA A 35 -13.22 51.65 32.53
N LEU A 36 -12.44 51.01 33.40
CA LEU A 36 -12.83 50.71 34.77
C LEU A 36 -12.33 51.81 35.69
N VAL A 37 -13.26 52.46 36.37
CA VAL A 37 -12.96 53.52 37.35
C VAL A 37 -12.60 52.85 38.66
N VAL A 38 -11.45 53.19 39.22
CA VAL A 38 -10.93 52.62 40.47
C VAL A 38 -10.54 53.70 41.45
N ASP A 39 -10.57 53.38 42.74
CA ASP A 39 -10.05 54.27 43.79
C ASP A 39 -8.52 54.23 43.89
N ASP A 40 -7.96 55.01 44.82
CA ASP A 40 -6.52 55.05 45.11
C ASP A 40 -5.93 53.67 45.47
N GLN A 41 -6.76 52.76 45.97
CA GLN A 41 -6.39 51.39 46.35
C GLN A 41 -6.65 50.38 45.23
N LYS A 42 -6.99 50.84 44.01
CA LYS A 42 -7.33 50.00 42.84
C LYS A 42 -8.61 49.17 43.00
N ARG A 43 -9.49 49.52 43.94
CA ARG A 43 -10.80 48.87 44.08
C ARG A 43 -11.78 49.43 43.04
N LEU A 44 -12.58 48.56 42.43
CA LEU A 44 -13.51 48.93 41.38
C LEU A 44 -14.64 49.83 41.91
N MET A 45 -14.76 51.03 41.35
CA MET A 45 -15.80 52.01 41.69
C MET A 45 -16.90 52.10 40.64
N GLY A 46 -16.59 51.85 39.36
CA GLY A 46 -17.53 51.98 38.27
C GLY A 46 -16.93 51.62 36.91
N LEU A 47 -17.74 51.75 35.86
CA LEU A 47 -17.33 51.53 34.47
C LEU A 47 -17.86 52.64 33.58
N VAL A 48 -17.00 53.14 32.69
CA VAL A 48 -17.35 54.09 31.63
C VAL A 48 -17.21 53.38 30.30
N SER A 49 -18.28 53.29 29.53
CA SER A 49 -18.27 52.76 28.16
C SER A 49 -18.06 53.84 27.11
N GLY A 50 -17.71 53.44 25.90
CA GLY A 50 -17.73 54.31 24.72
C GLY A 50 -19.11 54.96 24.48
N TYR A 51 -20.20 54.31 24.89
CA TYR A 51 -21.53 54.91 24.81
C TYR A 51 -21.69 56.06 25.80
N ASP A 52 -21.24 55.89 27.04
CA ASP A 52 -21.33 56.93 28.08
C ASP A 52 -20.51 58.16 27.70
N MET A 53 -19.30 57.96 27.17
CA MET A 53 -18.46 59.05 26.64
C MET A 53 -19.17 59.80 25.48
N ARG A 54 -19.71 59.08 24.50
CA ARG A 54 -20.45 59.70 23.38
C ARG A 54 -21.72 60.41 23.84
N LYS A 55 -22.44 59.86 24.81
CA LYS A 55 -23.64 60.45 25.41
C LYS A 55 -23.33 61.77 26.09
N SER A 56 -22.24 61.84 26.85
CA SER A 56 -21.80 63.10 27.50
C SER A 56 -21.46 64.18 26.48
N VAL A 57 -20.73 63.83 25.41
CA VAL A 57 -20.42 64.75 24.30
C VAL A 57 -21.71 65.24 23.62
N ALA A 58 -22.64 64.34 23.30
CA ALA A 58 -23.91 64.68 22.66
C ALA A 58 -24.78 65.62 23.52
N ASN A 59 -24.66 65.52 24.84
CA ASN A 59 -25.36 66.39 25.79
C ASN A 59 -24.62 67.73 26.07
N GLY A 60 -23.51 68.00 25.37
CA GLY A 60 -22.73 69.24 25.53
C GLY A 60 -21.85 69.29 26.79
N LEU A 61 -21.61 68.16 27.44
CA LEU A 61 -20.80 68.06 28.65
C LEU A 61 -19.33 67.77 28.31
N PHE A 62 -18.57 68.81 28.00
CA PHE A 62 -17.16 68.69 27.58
C PHE A 62 -16.14 68.71 28.73
N ASN A 63 -16.54 69.22 29.91
CA ASN A 63 -15.71 69.35 31.11
C ASN A 63 -16.17 68.37 32.21
N CYS A 64 -16.38 67.10 31.86
CA CYS A 64 -16.76 66.05 32.79
C CYS A 64 -15.60 65.06 33.00
N CYS A 65 -15.64 64.37 34.14
CA CYS A 65 -14.68 63.34 34.52
C CYS A 65 -15.32 61.94 34.55
N ALA A 66 -14.51 60.91 34.80
CA ALA A 66 -14.96 59.52 34.82
C ALA A 66 -16.13 59.29 35.80
N ALA A 67 -16.08 59.91 36.98
CA ALA A 67 -17.13 59.78 38.00
C ALA A 67 -18.49 60.34 37.55
N ASP A 68 -18.49 61.39 36.71
CA ASP A 68 -19.73 62.02 36.21
C ASP A 68 -20.46 61.16 35.16
N MET A 69 -19.75 60.21 34.54
CA MET A 69 -20.23 59.41 33.40
C MET A 69 -20.37 57.93 33.71
N MET A 70 -19.73 57.44 34.78
CA MET A 70 -19.67 56.01 35.05
C MET A 70 -21.01 55.42 35.44
N THR A 71 -21.19 54.15 35.09
CA THR A 71 -22.12 53.27 35.80
C THR A 71 -21.48 52.89 37.14
N PRO A 72 -22.08 53.24 38.30
CA PRO A 72 -21.51 52.90 39.61
C PRO A 72 -21.45 51.40 39.84
N PHE A 73 -20.48 50.92 40.62
CA PHE A 73 -20.28 49.49 40.91
C PHE A 73 -21.55 48.79 41.42
N SER A 74 -22.38 49.47 42.21
CA SER A 74 -23.66 48.93 42.71
C SER A 74 -24.64 48.52 41.61
N ASN A 75 -24.48 49.07 40.41
CA ASN A 75 -25.35 48.88 39.26
C ASN A 75 -24.63 48.13 38.13
N MET A 76 -23.42 47.62 38.37
CA MET A 76 -22.64 46.86 37.40
C MET A 76 -22.91 45.37 37.54
N PHE A 77 -22.97 44.68 36.40
CA PHE A 77 -22.83 43.24 36.35
C PHE A 77 -21.34 42.88 36.29
N VAL A 78 -20.88 42.09 37.25
CA VAL A 78 -19.50 41.58 37.33
C VAL A 78 -19.52 40.09 37.60
N VAL A 79 -18.43 39.40 37.25
CA VAL A 79 -18.26 37.96 37.50
C VAL A 79 -16.95 37.70 38.25
N SER A 80 -16.88 36.58 38.98
CA SER A 80 -15.65 36.12 39.62
C SER A 80 -14.78 35.31 38.65
N PRO A 81 -13.46 35.15 38.89
CA PRO A 81 -12.59 34.32 38.04
C PRO A 81 -13.08 32.87 37.89
N ASP A 82 -13.77 32.33 38.89
CA ASP A 82 -14.32 30.97 38.90
C ASP A 82 -15.76 30.89 38.39
N THR A 83 -16.30 31.96 37.78
CA THR A 83 -17.63 31.91 37.17
C THR A 83 -17.58 31.07 35.89
N PRO A 84 -18.44 30.04 35.70
CA PRO A 84 -18.49 29.27 34.46
C PRO A 84 -18.79 30.13 33.23
N VAL A 85 -18.14 29.86 32.11
CA VAL A 85 -18.31 30.63 30.86
C VAL A 85 -19.78 30.68 30.42
N ALA A 86 -20.51 29.57 30.50
CA ALA A 86 -21.94 29.51 30.22
C ALA A 86 -22.79 30.47 31.09
N THR A 87 -22.37 30.70 32.34
CA THR A 87 -23.05 31.66 33.23
C THR A 87 -22.77 33.09 32.79
N ALA A 88 -21.53 33.42 32.43
CA ALA A 88 -21.19 34.72 31.86
C ALA A 88 -21.92 34.98 30.52
N ALA A 89 -22.02 33.97 29.65
CA ALA A 89 -22.77 34.04 28.38
C ALA A 89 -24.25 34.37 28.60
N ARG A 90 -24.86 33.74 29.62
CA ARG A 90 -26.26 34.01 30.00
C ARG A 90 -26.44 35.45 30.49
N ILE A 91 -25.59 35.91 31.41
CA ILE A 91 -25.63 37.30 31.92
C ILE A 91 -25.49 38.29 30.76
N MET A 92 -24.52 38.09 29.87
CA MET A 92 -24.33 38.96 28.70
C MET A 92 -25.56 39.01 27.78
N THR A 93 -26.18 37.86 27.54
CA THR A 93 -27.35 37.73 26.66
C THR A 93 -28.60 38.36 27.27
N GLU A 94 -28.90 38.04 28.53
CA GLU A 94 -30.09 38.53 29.24
C GLU A 94 -30.02 40.02 29.51
N GLN A 95 -28.86 40.52 29.93
CA GLN A 95 -28.64 41.93 30.26
C GLN A 95 -28.26 42.77 29.03
N ARG A 96 -28.10 42.14 27.86
CA ARG A 96 -27.71 42.79 26.59
C ARG A 96 -26.43 43.62 26.72
N ILE A 97 -25.42 43.05 27.37
CA ILE A 97 -24.11 43.67 27.58
C ILE A 97 -23.03 42.90 26.81
N ASN A 98 -22.09 43.63 26.21
CA ASN A 98 -21.02 43.04 25.40
C ASN A 98 -19.74 42.78 26.19
N GLN A 99 -19.65 43.29 27.43
CA GLN A 99 -18.48 43.17 28.27
C GLN A 99 -18.89 42.94 29.72
N LEU A 100 -18.21 41.99 30.39
CA LEU A 100 -18.36 41.71 31.81
C LEU A 100 -17.00 41.83 32.50
N PRO A 101 -16.82 42.77 33.44
CA PRO A 101 -15.63 42.80 34.26
C PRO A 101 -15.51 41.53 35.11
N VAL A 102 -14.29 40.99 35.16
CA VAL A 102 -13.92 39.90 36.07
C VAL A 102 -13.24 40.52 37.28
N VAL A 103 -13.81 40.28 38.46
CA VAL A 103 -13.40 40.90 39.72
C VAL A 103 -13.05 39.81 40.72
N ASP A 104 -11.88 39.93 41.36
CA ASP A 104 -11.49 39.12 42.51
C ASP A 104 -11.61 39.96 43.79
N GLY A 105 -12.60 39.61 44.62
CA GLY A 105 -13.05 40.47 45.71
C GLY A 105 -13.57 41.82 45.20
N ASN A 106 -12.78 42.88 45.38
CA ASN A 106 -13.07 44.24 44.87
C ASN A 106 -12.09 44.71 43.80
N PHE A 107 -11.15 43.85 43.38
CA PHE A 107 -10.09 44.22 42.44
C PHE A 107 -10.45 43.71 41.04
N PRO A 108 -10.51 44.59 40.03
CA PRO A 108 -10.71 44.15 38.66
C PRO A 108 -9.45 43.46 38.15
N ILE A 109 -9.57 42.20 37.71
CA ILE A 109 -8.45 41.36 37.25
C ILE A 109 -8.53 40.99 35.77
N GLY A 110 -9.66 41.25 35.12
CA GLY A 110 -9.86 41.03 33.70
C GLY A 110 -11.24 41.49 33.22
N TYR A 111 -11.53 41.23 31.96
CA TYR A 111 -12.89 41.31 31.44
C TYR A 111 -13.16 40.20 30.43
N LEU A 112 -14.43 39.82 30.31
CA LEU A 112 -14.94 38.95 29.28
C LEU A 112 -15.58 39.79 28.18
N ASN A 113 -15.33 39.44 26.93
CA ASN A 113 -16.01 39.99 25.76
C ASN A 113 -17.02 38.96 25.22
N ALA A 114 -18.25 39.40 24.92
CA ALA A 114 -19.29 38.55 24.36
C ALA A 114 -18.84 37.76 23.12
N GLY A 115 -18.01 38.34 22.25
CA GLY A 115 -17.49 37.63 21.07
C GLY A 115 -16.62 36.41 21.43
N VAL A 116 -15.78 36.53 22.46
CA VAL A 116 -14.93 35.42 22.93
C VAL A 116 -15.78 34.38 23.64
N VAL A 117 -16.68 34.81 24.52
CA VAL A 117 -17.58 33.93 25.28
C VAL A 117 -18.46 33.10 24.35
N LEU A 118 -19.10 33.72 23.34
CA LEU A 118 -19.96 33.02 22.38
C LEU A 118 -19.17 32.08 21.46
N LYS A 119 -17.97 32.46 21.03
CA LYS A 119 -17.09 31.60 20.22
C LYS A 119 -16.69 30.33 20.99
N THR A 120 -16.44 30.45 22.29
CA THR A 120 -16.08 29.32 23.14
C THR A 120 -17.25 28.35 23.33
N GLU A 121 -18.45 28.85 23.65
CA GLU A 121 -19.66 28.02 23.80
C GLU A 121 -20.04 27.29 22.50
N THR A 122 -19.98 27.99 21.37
CA THR A 122 -20.30 27.40 20.06
C THR A 122 -19.31 26.31 19.64
N ALA A 123 -18.03 26.45 19.99
CA ALA A 123 -17.02 25.43 19.71
C ALA A 123 -17.26 24.11 20.47
N GLU A 124 -17.72 24.17 21.73
CA GLU A 124 -18.05 22.97 22.50
C GLU A 124 -19.24 22.20 21.89
N VAL A 125 -20.28 22.92 21.45
CA VAL A 125 -21.46 22.32 20.79
C VAL A 125 -21.08 21.65 19.47
N LEU A 126 -20.28 22.34 18.63
CA LEU A 126 -19.80 21.78 17.36
C LEU A 126 -18.99 20.50 17.56
N ARG A 127 -18.14 20.45 18.60
CA ARG A 127 -17.35 19.26 18.92
C ARG A 127 -18.22 18.03 19.22
N VAL A 128 -19.28 18.21 20.01
CA VAL A 128 -20.20 17.11 20.35
C VAL A 128 -21.00 16.69 19.11
N HIS A 129 -21.45 17.65 18.30
CA HIS A 129 -22.13 17.38 17.04
C HIS A 129 -21.27 16.54 16.09
N ASP A 130 -20.02 16.94 15.87
CA ASP A 130 -19.07 16.21 15.01
C ASP A 130 -18.84 14.77 15.49
N GLN A 131 -18.77 14.55 16.81
CA GLN A 131 -18.66 13.20 17.37
C GLN A 131 -19.89 12.36 17.05
N LEU A 132 -21.10 12.92 17.24
CA LEU A 132 -22.35 12.23 16.94
C LEU A 132 -22.49 11.91 15.45
N GLU A 133 -22.11 12.82 14.56
CA GLU A 133 -22.13 12.57 13.12
C GLU A 133 -21.17 11.44 12.72
N ARG A 134 -19.98 11.35 13.33
CA ARG A 134 -19.09 10.19 13.14
C ARG A 134 -19.72 8.88 13.60
N TYR A 135 -20.39 8.87 14.75
CA TYR A 135 -21.09 7.67 15.24
C TYR A 135 -22.21 7.23 14.28
N LYS A 136 -22.96 8.18 13.70
CA LYS A 136 -24.01 7.88 12.71
C LYS A 136 -23.49 7.27 11.41
N GLN A 137 -22.20 7.47 11.08
CA GLN A 137 -21.61 6.92 9.86
C GLN A 137 -21.20 5.44 10.00
N ILE A 138 -20.95 4.94 11.22
CA ILE A 138 -20.48 3.57 11.46
C ILE A 138 -21.42 2.51 10.83
N PRO A 139 -22.76 2.56 11.02
CA PRO A 139 -23.66 1.59 10.40
C PRO A 139 -23.64 1.63 8.87
N VAL A 140 -23.42 2.81 8.28
CA VAL A 140 -23.31 2.98 6.83
C VAL A 140 -22.09 2.25 6.30
N PHE A 141 -20.93 2.40 6.96
CA PHE A 141 -19.71 1.67 6.60
C PHE A 141 -19.89 0.16 6.71
N ILE A 142 -20.44 -0.32 7.83
CA ILE A 142 -20.71 -1.76 8.05
C ILE A 142 -21.66 -2.32 6.98
N SER A 143 -22.66 -1.54 6.58
CA SER A 143 -23.64 -1.94 5.57
C SER A 143 -23.07 -1.96 4.15
N ALA A 144 -22.10 -1.09 3.85
CA ALA A 144 -21.44 -1.02 2.55
C ALA A 144 -20.35 -2.09 2.37
N MET A 145 -19.93 -2.77 3.45
CA MET A 145 -18.95 -3.85 3.38
C MET A 145 -19.44 -5.00 2.50
N ARG A 146 -18.54 -5.51 1.66
CA ARG A 146 -18.76 -6.72 0.87
C ARG A 146 -18.46 -8.00 1.65
N GLU A 147 -17.60 -7.89 2.66
CA GLU A 147 -17.27 -8.97 3.59
C GLU A 147 -18.37 -9.13 4.63
N GLY A 148 -18.71 -10.38 4.95
CA GLY A 148 -19.63 -10.67 6.04
C GLY A 148 -18.98 -10.28 7.37
N LEU A 149 -19.70 -9.54 8.19
CA LEU A 149 -19.26 -9.12 9.53
C LEU A 149 -20.26 -9.60 10.57
N VAL A 150 -19.72 -10.24 11.61
CA VAL A 150 -20.46 -10.68 12.81
C VAL A 150 -19.69 -10.22 14.03
N ALA A 151 -20.35 -9.52 14.94
CA ALA A 151 -19.79 -9.21 16.25
C ALA A 151 -20.59 -9.94 17.34
N VAL A 152 -19.88 -10.51 18.30
CA VAL A 152 -20.46 -11.18 19.47
C VAL A 152 -19.91 -10.58 20.75
N ASP A 153 -20.70 -10.65 21.83
CA ASP A 153 -20.21 -10.36 23.18
C ASP A 153 -19.49 -11.57 23.82
N SER A 154 -19.04 -11.42 25.07
CA SER A 154 -18.39 -12.46 25.86
C SER A 154 -19.28 -13.69 26.11
N GLU A 155 -20.60 -13.54 26.02
CA GLU A 155 -21.59 -14.62 26.17
C GLU A 155 -22.02 -15.24 24.83
N TYR A 156 -21.27 -14.93 23.76
CA TYR A 156 -21.50 -15.38 22.40
C TYR A 156 -22.79 -14.84 21.77
N VAL A 157 -23.41 -13.80 22.31
CA VAL A 157 -24.63 -13.22 21.75
C VAL A 157 -24.25 -12.29 20.60
N ILE A 158 -24.89 -12.50 19.44
CA ILE A 158 -24.65 -11.69 18.25
C ILE A 158 -25.21 -10.28 18.47
N GLN A 159 -24.32 -9.29 18.40
CA GLN A 159 -24.64 -7.86 18.52
C GLN A 159 -24.78 -7.20 17.15
N GLU A 160 -23.94 -7.61 16.19
CA GLU A 160 -23.94 -7.05 14.83
C GLU A 160 -23.93 -8.16 13.80
N PHE A 161 -24.69 -7.96 12.72
CA PHE A 161 -24.78 -8.90 11.61
C PHE A 161 -25.09 -8.13 10.31
N ASN A 162 -24.06 -7.90 9.49
CA ASN A 162 -24.20 -6.99 8.35
C ASN A 162 -24.91 -7.65 7.13
N PRO A 163 -25.36 -6.86 6.15
CA PRO A 163 -26.04 -7.39 4.96
C PRO A 163 -25.20 -8.38 4.15
N ALA A 164 -23.87 -8.26 4.16
CA ALA A 164 -23.00 -9.23 3.50
C ALA A 164 -23.00 -10.58 4.23
N ALA A 165 -23.00 -10.58 5.57
CA ALA A 165 -23.14 -11.79 6.37
C ALA A 165 -24.50 -12.46 6.10
N GLU A 166 -25.58 -11.68 5.94
CA GLU A 166 -26.89 -12.22 5.55
C GLU A 166 -26.85 -12.97 4.22
N ARG A 167 -26.23 -12.38 3.19
CA ARG A 167 -26.12 -13.00 1.87
C ARG A 167 -25.26 -14.25 1.88
N LEU A 168 -24.07 -14.18 2.49
CA LEU A 168 -23.11 -15.27 2.51
C LEU A 168 -23.59 -16.44 3.38
N ALA A 169 -24.09 -16.16 4.59
CA ALA A 169 -24.64 -17.19 5.47
C ALA A 169 -26.03 -17.67 5.01
N GLY A 170 -26.79 -16.83 4.30
CA GLY A 170 -28.19 -17.09 3.92
C GLY A 170 -29.15 -17.02 5.11
N LEU A 171 -28.86 -16.14 6.07
CA LEU A 171 -29.61 -15.98 7.32
C LEU A 171 -29.98 -14.50 7.47
N SER A 172 -31.10 -14.19 8.11
CA SER A 172 -31.48 -12.79 8.31
C SER A 172 -30.97 -12.26 9.65
N ALA A 173 -30.34 -11.08 9.65
CA ALA A 173 -29.88 -10.34 10.81
C ALA A 173 -30.95 -10.26 11.89
N LYS A 174 -32.22 -10.05 11.53
CA LYS A 174 -33.35 -9.98 12.48
C LYS A 174 -33.53 -11.26 13.30
N LYS A 175 -33.18 -12.41 12.75
CA LYS A 175 -33.24 -13.72 13.44
C LYS A 175 -31.97 -14.03 14.23
N MET A 176 -30.87 -13.34 13.90
CA MET A 176 -29.54 -13.63 14.42
C MET A 176 -29.18 -12.74 15.60
N ILE A 177 -29.44 -11.44 15.49
CA ILE A 177 -29.14 -10.47 16.54
C ILE A 177 -29.88 -10.85 17.83
N GLY A 178 -29.18 -10.77 18.95
CA GLY A 178 -29.68 -11.16 20.27
C GLY A 178 -29.71 -12.67 20.54
N HIS A 179 -29.29 -13.52 19.58
CA HIS A 179 -29.21 -14.96 19.77
C HIS A 179 -27.75 -15.42 19.89
N ARG A 180 -27.51 -16.55 20.58
CA ARG A 180 -26.15 -17.11 20.72
C ARG A 180 -25.63 -17.63 19.38
N SER A 181 -24.39 -17.29 19.07
CA SER A 181 -23.66 -17.69 17.86
C SER A 181 -23.57 -19.20 17.65
N LEU A 182 -23.62 -19.98 18.76
CA LEU A 182 -23.39 -21.44 18.87
C LEU A 182 -24.22 -22.37 17.96
N THR A 183 -25.06 -21.82 17.10
CA THR A 183 -26.00 -22.57 16.25
C THR A 183 -25.58 -22.57 14.78
N TYR A 184 -24.50 -21.87 14.39
CA TYR A 184 -24.18 -21.61 12.98
C TYR A 184 -22.74 -22.02 12.62
N ALA A 185 -22.61 -23.32 12.29
CA ALA A 185 -21.60 -23.96 11.42
C ALA A 185 -20.13 -23.50 11.51
N ALA A 186 -19.22 -24.37 11.96
CA ALA A 186 -17.73 -24.32 11.88
C ALA A 186 -17.00 -23.06 12.43
N HIS A 187 -17.58 -21.86 12.29
CA HIS A 187 -17.15 -20.54 12.73
C HIS A 187 -17.10 -20.39 14.25
N ASP A 188 -17.97 -21.09 14.97
CA ASP A 188 -18.05 -21.03 16.44
C ASP A 188 -16.74 -21.46 17.13
N SER A 189 -15.99 -22.36 16.48
CA SER A 189 -14.69 -22.80 17.01
C SER A 189 -13.64 -21.70 17.02
N LEU A 190 -13.66 -20.81 16.02
CA LEU A 190 -12.69 -19.71 15.89
C LEU A 190 -13.04 -18.57 16.84
N VAL A 191 -14.31 -18.18 16.89
CA VAL A 191 -14.81 -17.17 17.83
C VAL A 191 -14.53 -17.59 19.27
N ARG A 192 -14.81 -18.86 19.62
CA ARG A 192 -14.48 -19.40 20.95
C ARG A 192 -12.99 -19.32 21.26
N LYS A 193 -12.13 -19.79 20.34
CA LYS A 193 -10.67 -19.71 20.52
C LYS A 193 -10.19 -18.29 20.77
N VAL A 194 -10.74 -17.30 20.05
CA VAL A 194 -10.36 -15.89 20.22
C VAL A 194 -10.85 -15.33 21.56
N LEU A 195 -12.09 -15.62 21.95
CA LEU A 195 -12.63 -15.19 23.24
C LEU A 195 -11.86 -15.78 24.43
N GLU A 196 -11.49 -17.06 24.36
CA GLU A 196 -10.74 -17.76 25.42
C GLU A 196 -9.27 -17.34 25.48
N SER A 197 -8.62 -17.17 24.32
CA SER A 197 -7.18 -16.87 24.25
C SER A 197 -6.85 -15.38 24.30
N GLY A 198 -7.80 -14.52 23.94
CA GLY A 198 -7.59 -13.09 23.72
C GLY A 198 -6.64 -12.77 22.55
N LYS A 199 -6.34 -13.75 21.68
CA LYS A 199 -5.44 -13.59 20.53
C LYS A 199 -6.22 -13.59 19.22
N PRO A 200 -5.88 -12.73 18.24
CA PRO A 200 -6.53 -12.74 16.94
C PRO A 200 -6.15 -13.97 16.11
N LEU A 201 -7.06 -14.39 15.22
CA LEU A 201 -6.86 -15.42 14.21
C LEU A 201 -7.07 -14.79 12.83
N TYR A 202 -6.17 -15.05 11.89
CA TYR A 202 -6.18 -14.44 10.56
C TYR A 202 -6.13 -15.49 9.46
N ASN A 203 -6.82 -15.22 8.36
CA ASN A 203 -6.77 -16.00 7.13
C ASN A 203 -7.09 -17.50 7.31
N GLU A 204 -8.03 -17.81 8.20
CA GLU A 204 -8.45 -19.18 8.45
C GLU A 204 -9.49 -19.59 7.40
N ASP A 205 -9.18 -20.61 6.59
CA ASP A 205 -10.10 -21.21 5.63
C ASP A 205 -11.13 -22.06 6.38
N VAL A 206 -12.41 -21.78 6.16
CA VAL A 206 -13.54 -22.52 6.74
C VAL A 206 -14.43 -23.04 5.62
N LEU A 207 -14.75 -24.33 5.65
CA LEU A 207 -15.74 -24.93 4.75
C LEU A 207 -17.14 -24.74 5.35
N THR A 208 -18.01 -24.05 4.65
CA THR A 208 -19.40 -23.85 5.09
C THR A 208 -20.25 -25.10 4.81
N ASN A 209 -21.40 -25.20 5.46
CA ASN A 209 -22.37 -26.29 5.22
C ASN A 209 -22.94 -26.31 3.80
N LYS A 210 -22.76 -25.22 3.02
CA LYS A 210 -23.16 -25.13 1.61
C LYS A 210 -22.04 -25.57 0.65
N GLY A 211 -20.89 -26.01 1.17
CA GLY A 211 -19.72 -26.41 0.38
C GLY A 211 -18.88 -25.24 -0.13
N GLN A 212 -19.10 -24.02 0.37
CA GLN A 212 -18.29 -22.85 0.04
C GLN A 212 -17.06 -22.78 0.94
N THR A 213 -15.92 -22.38 0.40
CA THR A 213 -14.73 -22.05 1.19
C THR A 213 -14.76 -20.56 1.49
N VAL A 214 -14.82 -20.21 2.77
CA VAL A 214 -14.75 -18.83 3.23
C VAL A 214 -13.46 -18.59 3.99
N LEU A 215 -12.80 -17.48 3.70
CA LEU A 215 -11.61 -17.02 4.43
C LEU A 215 -12.07 -16.13 5.57
N THR A 216 -11.60 -16.39 6.79
CA THR A 216 -12.09 -15.71 8.00
C THR A 216 -10.97 -15.01 8.79
N ASN A 217 -11.30 -13.86 9.35
CA ASN A 217 -10.48 -13.15 10.33
C ASN A 217 -11.32 -12.95 11.60
N THR A 218 -10.76 -13.28 12.76
CA THR A 218 -11.46 -13.15 14.05
C THR A 218 -10.58 -12.40 15.03
N LEU A 219 -11.07 -11.27 15.54
CA LEU A 219 -10.32 -10.38 16.44
C LEU A 219 -11.08 -10.20 17.77
N PRO A 220 -10.39 -10.19 18.91
CA PRO A 220 -11.02 -9.93 20.20
C PRO A 220 -11.36 -8.43 20.34
N ILE A 221 -12.48 -8.14 20.97
CA ILE A 221 -12.84 -6.79 21.42
C ILE A 221 -12.35 -6.66 22.86
N ILE A 222 -11.39 -5.77 23.09
CA ILE A 222 -10.73 -5.61 24.39
C ILE A 222 -11.09 -4.25 24.99
N HIS A 223 -11.55 -4.25 26.24
CA HIS A 223 -11.80 -3.06 27.03
C HIS A 223 -11.13 -3.19 28.40
N GLU A 224 -10.31 -2.22 28.77
CA GLU A 224 -9.53 -2.22 30.03
C GLU A 224 -8.75 -3.53 30.29
N GLY A 225 -8.23 -4.14 29.22
CA GLY A 225 -7.46 -5.40 29.29
C GLY A 225 -8.31 -6.67 29.38
N GLN A 226 -9.64 -6.56 29.39
CA GLN A 226 -10.57 -7.69 29.39
C GLN A 226 -11.18 -7.90 28.00
N VAL A 227 -11.32 -9.16 27.58
CA VAL A 227 -12.01 -9.51 26.34
C VAL A 227 -13.52 -9.44 26.59
N ILE A 228 -14.18 -8.48 25.97
CA ILE A 228 -15.63 -8.23 26.12
C ILE A 228 -16.46 -8.76 24.94
N GLY A 229 -15.79 -9.30 23.91
CA GLY A 229 -16.44 -9.80 22.72
C GLY A 229 -15.43 -10.16 21.63
N ALA A 230 -15.93 -10.48 20.44
CA ALA A 230 -15.12 -10.73 19.27
C ALA A 230 -15.84 -10.23 18.00
N VAL A 231 -15.06 -9.76 17.04
CA VAL A 231 -15.52 -9.46 15.68
C VAL A 231 -14.93 -10.47 14.71
N GLN A 232 -15.78 -11.08 13.90
CA GLN A 232 -15.38 -11.98 12.83
C GLN A 232 -15.79 -11.38 11.49
N THR A 233 -14.85 -11.36 10.54
CA THR A 233 -15.15 -11.11 9.13
C THR A 233 -14.92 -12.36 8.30
N PHE A 234 -15.67 -12.48 7.20
CA PHE A 234 -15.50 -13.58 6.27
C PHE A 234 -15.85 -13.21 4.83
N VAL A 235 -15.12 -13.82 3.89
CA VAL A 235 -15.29 -13.62 2.45
C VAL A 235 -15.31 -14.96 1.72
N ASP A 236 -16.19 -15.11 0.74
CA ASP A 236 -16.24 -16.29 -0.13
C ASP A 236 -15.04 -16.27 -1.08
N VAL A 237 -14.18 -17.28 -0.96
CA VAL A 237 -12.99 -17.46 -1.80
C VAL A 237 -13.07 -18.73 -2.63
N THR A 238 -14.25 -19.36 -2.74
CA THR A 238 -14.44 -20.67 -3.37
C THR A 238 -13.93 -20.68 -4.81
N GLU A 239 -14.43 -19.76 -5.65
CA GLU A 239 -14.02 -19.68 -7.06
C GLU A 239 -12.54 -19.32 -7.21
N THR A 240 -12.03 -18.39 -6.40
CA THR A 240 -10.62 -18.02 -6.42
C THR A 240 -9.72 -19.20 -6.06
N ARG A 241 -10.07 -19.96 -5.02
CA ARG A 241 -9.34 -21.18 -4.62
C ARG A 241 -9.46 -22.28 -5.67
N ARG A 242 -10.63 -22.44 -6.32
CA ARG A 242 -10.86 -23.40 -7.41
C ARG A 242 -9.98 -23.08 -8.62
N ILE A 243 -10.04 -21.85 -9.12
CA ILE A 243 -9.23 -21.39 -10.28
C ILE A 243 -7.74 -21.54 -9.97
N HIS A 244 -7.30 -21.13 -8.78
CA HIS A 244 -5.91 -21.28 -8.39
C HIS A 244 -5.45 -22.75 -8.41
N ARG A 245 -6.29 -23.67 -7.92
CA ARG A 245 -6.02 -25.11 -7.96
C ARG A 245 -6.02 -25.67 -9.37
N GLU A 246 -6.97 -25.27 -10.22
CA GLU A 246 -7.02 -25.67 -11.62
C GLU A 246 -5.78 -25.17 -12.40
N LEU A 247 -5.33 -23.95 -12.13
CA LEU A 247 -4.11 -23.41 -12.71
C LEU A 247 -2.87 -24.22 -12.32
N LEU A 248 -2.73 -24.57 -11.04
CA LEU A 248 -1.64 -25.42 -10.56
C LEU A 248 -1.68 -26.81 -11.19
N ASN A 249 -2.86 -27.44 -11.25
CA ASN A 249 -3.03 -28.74 -11.90
C ASN A 249 -2.68 -28.69 -13.39
N THR A 250 -3.17 -27.68 -14.11
CA THR A 250 -2.87 -27.47 -15.53
C THR A 250 -1.38 -27.26 -15.76
N ARG A 251 -0.73 -26.46 -14.90
CA ARG A 251 0.72 -26.25 -14.94
C ARG A 251 1.47 -27.58 -14.74
N ASP A 252 1.10 -28.36 -13.74
CA ASP A 252 1.74 -29.64 -13.44
C ASP A 252 1.49 -30.68 -14.56
N GLU A 253 0.31 -30.69 -15.18
CA GLU A 253 0.01 -31.53 -16.35
C GLU A 253 0.87 -31.14 -17.57
N LEU A 254 1.00 -29.85 -17.85
CA LEU A 254 1.87 -29.35 -18.90
C LEU A 254 3.33 -29.71 -18.60
N GLU A 255 3.82 -29.52 -17.38
CA GLU A 255 5.18 -29.90 -16.98
C GLU A 255 5.44 -31.41 -17.17
N LYS A 256 4.47 -32.28 -16.83
CA LYS A 256 4.56 -33.72 -17.06
C LYS A 256 4.53 -34.08 -18.55
N ALA A 257 3.70 -33.43 -19.35
CA ALA A 257 3.68 -33.62 -20.79
C ALA A 257 5.01 -33.19 -21.42
N PHE A 258 5.59 -32.08 -20.97
CA PHE A 258 6.92 -31.64 -21.39
C PHE A 258 8.01 -32.64 -20.97
N ALA A 259 7.93 -33.23 -19.78
CA ALA A 259 8.88 -34.28 -19.39
C ALA A 259 8.87 -35.48 -20.36
N LEU A 260 7.71 -35.81 -20.96
CA LEU A 260 7.62 -36.84 -22.00
C LEU A 260 8.22 -36.43 -23.35
N THR A 261 8.30 -35.13 -23.64
CA THR A 261 9.01 -34.62 -24.84
C THR A 261 10.53 -34.68 -24.69
N LEU A 262 11.05 -34.86 -23.47
CA LEU A 262 12.48 -35.00 -23.26
C LEU A 262 12.97 -36.34 -23.83
N PRO A 263 14.12 -36.35 -24.50
CA PRO A 263 14.61 -37.52 -25.24
C PRO A 263 14.74 -38.79 -24.39
N CYS A 264 15.10 -38.65 -23.12
CA CYS A 264 15.04 -39.72 -22.12
C CYS A 264 15.21 -39.19 -20.68
N ALA A 265 14.90 -40.03 -19.69
CA ALA A 265 15.04 -39.71 -18.26
C ALA A 265 16.46 -39.28 -17.84
N LYS A 266 17.51 -39.72 -18.57
CA LYS A 266 18.90 -39.31 -18.27
C LYS A 266 19.15 -37.85 -18.64
N VAL A 267 18.58 -37.38 -19.76
CA VAL A 267 18.66 -35.96 -20.17
C VAL A 267 17.92 -35.11 -19.14
N GLU A 268 16.70 -35.50 -18.80
CA GLU A 268 15.90 -34.84 -17.77
C GLU A 268 16.65 -34.73 -16.45
N GLN A 269 17.18 -35.84 -15.94
CA GLN A 269 17.92 -35.86 -14.68
C GLN A 269 19.17 -34.97 -14.73
N LYS A 270 19.92 -34.98 -15.85
CA LYS A 270 21.09 -34.11 -16.02
C LYS A 270 20.71 -32.63 -15.98
N LEU A 271 19.61 -32.25 -16.63
CA LEU A 271 19.12 -30.88 -16.65
C LEU A 271 18.61 -30.45 -15.26
N LYS A 272 17.85 -31.32 -14.57
CA LYS A 272 17.36 -31.07 -13.20
C LYS A 272 18.49 -30.96 -12.16
N ASN A 273 19.63 -31.60 -12.41
CA ASN A 273 20.81 -31.51 -11.54
C ASN A 273 21.78 -30.39 -11.94
N THR A 274 21.41 -29.53 -12.90
CA THR A 274 22.21 -28.36 -13.27
C THR A 274 21.55 -27.12 -12.66
N PRO A 275 22.07 -26.55 -11.57
CA PRO A 275 21.51 -25.34 -10.98
C PRO A 275 21.76 -24.13 -11.90
N GLU A 276 20.88 -23.14 -11.82
CA GLU A 276 21.13 -21.80 -12.37
C GLU A 276 21.12 -20.79 -11.23
N TYR A 277 21.67 -19.61 -11.47
CA TYR A 277 21.82 -18.59 -10.43
C TYR A 277 21.16 -17.29 -10.87
N ARG A 278 20.56 -16.60 -9.90
CA ARG A 278 20.28 -15.17 -10.02
C ARG A 278 21.32 -14.41 -9.23
N ASP A 279 21.86 -13.37 -9.84
CA ASP A 279 22.92 -12.57 -9.27
C ASP A 279 22.69 -11.07 -9.44
N ILE A 280 23.45 -10.30 -8.65
CA ILE A 280 23.59 -8.85 -8.78
C ILE A 280 25.04 -8.57 -9.17
N PHE A 281 25.23 -7.93 -10.32
CA PHE A 281 26.53 -7.50 -10.80
C PHE A 281 26.95 -6.17 -10.16
N ASN A 282 28.17 -6.10 -9.63
CA ASN A 282 28.76 -4.88 -9.10
C ASN A 282 29.77 -4.29 -10.11
N PRO A 283 29.44 -3.19 -10.81
CA PRO A 283 30.28 -2.62 -11.87
C PRO A 283 31.65 -2.13 -11.37
N SER A 284 31.76 -1.72 -10.11
CA SER A 284 33.00 -1.18 -9.54
C SER A 284 34.03 -2.25 -9.26
N THR A 285 33.58 -3.48 -8.99
CA THR A 285 34.46 -4.61 -8.63
C THR A 285 34.53 -5.68 -9.71
N GLY A 286 33.57 -5.71 -10.64
CA GLY A 286 33.41 -6.78 -11.63
C GLY A 286 32.91 -8.10 -11.04
N MET A 287 32.54 -8.11 -9.75
CA MET A 287 32.09 -9.31 -9.04
C MET A 287 30.56 -9.44 -9.13
N ILE A 288 30.07 -10.66 -8.97
CA ILE A 288 28.64 -10.95 -8.82
C ILE A 288 28.34 -11.46 -7.41
N GLU A 289 27.19 -11.07 -6.86
CA GLU A 289 26.65 -11.64 -5.62
C GLU A 289 25.44 -12.52 -5.94
N ILE A 290 25.45 -13.77 -5.48
CA ILE A 290 24.34 -14.70 -5.71
C ILE A 290 23.18 -14.36 -4.78
N ILE A 291 22.02 -14.05 -5.35
CA ILE A 291 20.80 -13.74 -4.58
C ILE A 291 19.79 -14.89 -4.56
N GLU A 292 19.88 -15.83 -5.51
CA GLU A 292 19.02 -17.01 -5.55
C GLU A 292 19.75 -18.18 -6.22
N VAL A 293 19.54 -19.39 -5.69
CA VAL A 293 19.94 -20.65 -6.34
C VAL A 293 18.68 -21.30 -6.89
N ILE A 294 18.61 -21.44 -8.21
CA ILE A 294 17.48 -22.04 -8.91
C ILE A 294 17.78 -23.52 -9.07
N GLU A 295 17.25 -24.33 -8.15
CA GLU A 295 17.28 -25.79 -8.26
C GLU A 295 16.57 -26.23 -9.54
N ALA A 296 17.12 -27.23 -10.24
CA ALA A 296 16.67 -27.62 -11.57
C ALA A 296 16.65 -26.49 -12.62
N GLY A 297 17.47 -25.45 -12.44
CA GLY A 297 17.56 -24.31 -13.34
C GLY A 297 17.81 -24.67 -14.81
N GLY A 298 18.67 -25.65 -15.09
CA GLY A 298 18.91 -26.13 -16.46
C GLY A 298 17.67 -26.76 -17.11
N TYR A 299 16.86 -27.48 -16.33
CA TYR A 299 15.58 -28.01 -16.80
C TYR A 299 14.58 -26.88 -17.10
N ILE A 300 14.48 -25.92 -16.18
CA ILE A 300 13.59 -24.75 -16.34
C ILE A 300 14.01 -23.93 -17.57
N HIS A 301 15.31 -23.73 -17.80
CA HIS A 301 15.86 -23.04 -18.96
C HIS A 301 15.45 -23.70 -20.27
N VAL A 302 15.64 -25.02 -20.40
CA VAL A 302 15.26 -25.76 -21.61
C VAL A 302 13.74 -25.72 -21.83
N VAL A 303 12.94 -25.87 -20.78
CA VAL A 303 11.46 -25.76 -20.89
C VAL A 303 11.05 -24.37 -21.37
N ASN A 304 11.65 -23.31 -20.83
CA ASN A 304 11.40 -21.95 -21.28
C ASN A 304 11.83 -21.74 -22.74
N ALA A 305 12.96 -22.32 -23.15
CA ALA A 305 13.44 -22.25 -24.53
C ALA A 305 12.44 -22.89 -25.51
N LEU A 306 11.89 -24.06 -25.15
CA LEU A 306 10.86 -24.74 -25.94
C LEU A 306 9.55 -23.96 -26.00
N LYS A 307 9.14 -23.30 -24.90
CA LYS A 307 7.95 -22.44 -24.90
C LYS A 307 8.12 -21.26 -25.85
N VAL A 308 9.26 -20.56 -25.78
CA VAL A 308 9.59 -19.45 -26.70
C VAL A 308 9.59 -19.94 -28.15
N ALA A 309 10.20 -21.10 -28.40
CA ALA A 309 10.21 -21.71 -29.73
C ALA A 309 8.79 -22.03 -30.22
N ALA A 310 7.94 -22.60 -29.38
CA ALA A 310 6.55 -22.92 -29.71
C ALA A 310 5.74 -21.66 -30.05
N ASP A 311 5.83 -20.62 -29.22
CA ASP A 311 5.12 -19.36 -29.45
C ASP A 311 5.64 -18.66 -30.75
N MET A 312 6.94 -18.77 -31.06
CA MET A 312 7.49 -18.28 -32.34
C MET A 312 7.03 -19.11 -33.54
N ASN A 313 6.87 -20.42 -33.37
CA ASN A 313 6.32 -21.31 -34.38
C ASN A 313 4.86 -20.98 -34.70
N GLU A 314 4.03 -20.68 -33.70
CA GLU A 314 2.64 -20.23 -33.91
C GLU A 314 2.55 -18.95 -34.75
N LYS A 315 3.59 -18.10 -34.69
CA LYS A 315 3.70 -16.89 -35.53
C LYS A 315 4.31 -17.15 -36.92
N GLY A 316 4.49 -18.43 -37.30
CA GLY A 316 4.93 -18.85 -38.63
C GLY A 316 6.45 -18.82 -38.84
N LEU A 317 7.26 -18.56 -37.79
CA LEU A 317 8.70 -18.41 -37.95
C LEU A 317 9.40 -19.70 -38.39
N MET A 318 8.96 -20.86 -37.89
CA MET A 318 9.48 -22.16 -38.32
C MET A 318 8.84 -22.69 -39.61
N SER A 319 7.95 -21.91 -40.24
CA SER A 319 7.48 -22.20 -41.61
C SER A 319 8.36 -21.53 -42.67
N LEU A 320 9.34 -20.73 -42.26
CA LEU A 320 10.30 -20.09 -43.16
C LEU A 320 11.29 -21.12 -43.73
N PRO A 321 11.64 -21.03 -45.03
CA PRO A 321 12.66 -21.90 -45.64
C PRO A 321 13.98 -21.90 -44.86
N GLY A 322 14.52 -23.08 -44.54
CA GLY A 322 15.79 -23.21 -43.79
C GLY A 322 15.65 -23.17 -42.26
N ILE A 323 14.43 -23.03 -41.73
CA ILE A 323 14.16 -23.18 -40.30
C ILE A 323 13.38 -24.48 -40.09
N ASP A 324 14.09 -25.58 -39.88
CA ASP A 324 13.50 -26.89 -39.58
C ASP A 324 13.13 -27.00 -38.11
N LYS A 325 11.84 -27.22 -37.84
CA LYS A 325 11.27 -27.30 -36.49
C LYS A 325 11.91 -28.42 -35.65
N ASP A 326 12.11 -29.60 -36.24
CA ASP A 326 12.58 -30.78 -35.51
C ASP A 326 14.06 -30.65 -35.15
N THR A 327 14.87 -30.14 -36.07
CA THR A 327 16.30 -29.84 -35.86
C THR A 327 16.49 -28.77 -34.78
N LEU A 328 15.74 -27.66 -34.85
CA LEU A 328 15.79 -26.60 -33.84
C LEU A 328 15.36 -27.11 -32.46
N THR A 329 14.26 -27.87 -32.39
CA THR A 329 13.76 -28.45 -31.13
C THR A 329 14.79 -29.38 -30.50
N GLN A 330 15.43 -30.23 -31.31
CA GLN A 330 16.49 -31.11 -30.83
C GLN A 330 17.73 -30.34 -30.39
N ALA A 331 18.14 -29.28 -31.11
CA ALA A 331 19.23 -28.43 -30.67
C ALA A 331 18.93 -27.80 -29.29
N LEU A 332 17.74 -27.24 -29.10
CA LEU A 332 17.30 -26.66 -27.81
C LEU A 332 17.28 -27.69 -26.67
N LEU A 333 16.87 -28.93 -26.92
CA LEU A 333 16.83 -29.98 -25.90
C LEU A 333 18.22 -30.38 -25.38
N PHE A 334 19.24 -30.31 -26.25
CA PHE A 334 20.57 -30.83 -25.94
C PHE A 334 21.63 -29.73 -25.75
N HIS A 335 21.38 -28.46 -26.09
CA HIS A 335 22.42 -27.42 -26.11
C HIS A 335 23.14 -27.23 -24.77
N ASP A 336 22.44 -27.41 -23.65
CA ASP A 336 22.96 -27.24 -22.30
C ASP A 336 23.17 -28.55 -21.52
N ILE A 337 23.00 -29.72 -22.15
CA ILE A 337 23.17 -31.02 -21.47
C ILE A 337 24.59 -31.21 -20.93
N GLY A 338 25.58 -30.65 -21.62
CA GLY A 338 26.98 -30.70 -21.23
C GLY A 338 27.32 -29.78 -20.08
N LYS A 339 26.51 -28.78 -19.74
CA LYS A 339 26.86 -27.69 -18.81
C LYS A 339 27.22 -28.20 -17.41
N SER A 340 28.26 -27.61 -16.85
CA SER A 340 28.76 -27.86 -15.50
C SER A 340 28.77 -26.56 -14.72
N GLN A 341 28.05 -26.54 -13.60
CA GLN A 341 27.88 -25.35 -12.78
C GLN A 341 28.62 -25.53 -11.44
N PRO A 342 29.29 -24.48 -10.92
CA PRO A 342 29.86 -24.53 -9.58
C PRO A 342 28.73 -24.67 -8.55
N ILE A 343 29.02 -25.19 -7.35
CA ILE A 343 28.09 -25.14 -6.22
C ILE A 343 28.32 -23.81 -5.49
N LEU A 344 27.32 -22.94 -5.48
CA LEU A 344 27.37 -21.62 -4.84
C LEU A 344 26.22 -21.46 -3.85
N ASN A 345 26.42 -20.62 -2.84
CA ASN A 345 25.41 -20.30 -1.82
C ASN A 345 24.88 -18.86 -1.99
N ILE A 346 23.68 -18.61 -1.47
CA ILE A 346 23.09 -17.26 -1.41
C ILE A 346 23.99 -16.35 -0.56
N GLY A 347 24.23 -15.13 -1.04
CA GLY A 347 25.13 -14.13 -0.45
C GLY A 347 26.61 -14.31 -0.82
N GLN A 348 26.96 -15.36 -1.58
CA GLN A 348 28.33 -15.58 -2.00
C GLN A 348 28.72 -14.61 -3.12
N VAL A 349 29.83 -13.89 -2.93
CA VAL A 349 30.40 -13.00 -3.93
C VAL A 349 31.53 -13.72 -4.68
N VAL A 350 31.44 -13.80 -6.00
CA VAL A 350 32.43 -14.50 -6.84
C VAL A 350 32.82 -13.70 -8.08
N ASP A 351 34.02 -13.98 -8.58
CA ASP A 351 34.48 -13.54 -9.90
C ASP A 351 33.87 -14.47 -10.96
N PRO A 352 32.94 -13.97 -11.81
CA PRO A 352 32.23 -14.82 -12.75
C PRO A 352 33.17 -15.48 -13.77
N MET A 353 34.22 -14.78 -14.21
CA MET A 353 35.16 -15.27 -15.22
C MET A 353 36.03 -16.43 -14.71
N LYS A 354 36.26 -16.52 -13.40
CA LYS A 354 37.02 -17.61 -12.79
C LYS A 354 36.14 -18.77 -12.34
N LYS A 355 34.89 -18.50 -11.98
CA LYS A 355 34.04 -19.47 -11.29
C LYS A 355 33.16 -20.27 -12.24
N PHE A 356 32.73 -19.66 -13.34
CA PHE A 356 31.94 -20.34 -14.36
C PHE A 356 32.85 -20.80 -15.50
N GLU A 357 32.47 -21.90 -16.15
CA GLU A 357 33.18 -22.33 -17.35
C GLU A 357 32.83 -21.44 -18.55
N GLU A 358 33.73 -21.38 -19.53
CA GLU A 358 33.46 -20.71 -20.80
C GLU A 358 32.31 -21.39 -21.55
N SER A 359 31.42 -20.57 -22.12
CA SER A 359 30.20 -21.03 -22.76
C SER A 359 30.46 -21.91 -23.99
N THR A 360 31.47 -21.57 -24.78
CA THR A 360 31.91 -22.35 -25.96
C THR A 360 32.38 -23.76 -25.58
N ARG A 361 32.96 -23.94 -24.38
CA ARG A 361 33.43 -25.25 -23.90
C ARG A 361 32.27 -26.18 -23.56
N HIS A 362 31.23 -25.68 -22.90
CA HIS A 362 30.05 -26.51 -22.66
C HIS A 362 29.28 -26.79 -23.94
N ALA A 363 29.19 -25.83 -24.86
CA ALA A 363 28.56 -26.02 -26.17
C ALA A 363 29.23 -27.17 -26.95
N ALA A 364 30.57 -27.20 -27.00
CA ALA A 364 31.32 -28.28 -27.63
C ALA A 364 31.07 -29.64 -26.93
N ARG A 365 31.01 -29.65 -25.59
CA ARG A 365 30.73 -30.86 -24.80
C ARG A 365 29.29 -31.36 -25.00
N SER A 366 28.31 -30.47 -25.01
CA SER A 366 26.91 -30.78 -25.33
C SER A 366 26.77 -31.38 -26.73
N ALA A 367 27.47 -30.82 -27.72
CA ALA A 367 27.47 -31.32 -29.09
C ALA A 367 28.06 -32.74 -29.18
N ALA A 368 29.17 -33.00 -28.47
CA ALA A 368 29.75 -34.34 -28.39
C ALA A 368 28.78 -35.33 -27.71
N ILE A 369 28.12 -34.92 -26.62
CA ILE A 369 27.13 -35.76 -25.94
C ILE A 369 25.95 -36.10 -26.88
N ALA A 370 25.40 -35.08 -27.55
CA ALA A 370 24.29 -35.23 -28.48
C ALA A 370 24.64 -36.17 -29.65
N LYS A 371 25.86 -36.05 -30.19
CA LYS A 371 26.38 -36.92 -31.25
C LYS A 371 26.58 -38.36 -30.76
N ASP A 372 27.42 -38.54 -29.75
CA ASP A 372 28.00 -39.84 -29.43
C ASP A 372 27.05 -40.72 -28.59
N PHE A 373 26.20 -40.11 -27.76
CA PHE A 373 25.28 -40.85 -26.89
C PHE A 373 23.83 -40.87 -27.36
N TYR A 374 23.43 -39.91 -28.20
CA TYR A 374 22.04 -39.75 -28.64
C TYR A 374 21.87 -39.76 -30.17
N ASN A 375 22.96 -40.02 -30.91
CA ASN A 375 22.99 -40.19 -32.37
C ASN A 375 22.25 -39.08 -33.13
N LYS A 376 22.47 -37.83 -32.71
CA LYS A 376 21.86 -36.65 -33.35
C LYS A 376 22.51 -36.35 -34.71
N SER A 377 21.75 -35.77 -35.63
CA SER A 377 22.23 -35.42 -36.97
C SER A 377 23.37 -34.40 -36.92
N SER A 378 24.13 -34.29 -38.02
CA SER A 378 25.18 -33.28 -38.19
C SER A 378 24.66 -31.88 -37.86
N ASP A 379 23.47 -31.54 -38.36
CA ASP A 379 22.89 -30.21 -38.27
C ASP A 379 22.58 -29.83 -36.81
N VAL A 380 21.97 -30.76 -36.06
CA VAL A 380 21.73 -30.59 -34.61
C VAL A 380 23.05 -30.41 -33.87
N VAL A 381 24.07 -31.21 -34.21
CA VAL A 381 25.39 -31.17 -33.55
C VAL A 381 26.13 -29.87 -33.87
N GLU A 382 26.07 -29.36 -35.10
CA GLU A 382 26.67 -28.08 -35.51
C GLU A 382 25.98 -26.91 -34.79
N LEU A 383 24.65 -26.87 -34.76
CA LEU A 383 23.89 -25.83 -34.04
C LEU A 383 24.26 -25.80 -32.55
N ILE A 384 24.27 -26.97 -31.89
CA ILE A 384 24.67 -27.06 -30.48
C ILE A 384 26.12 -26.65 -30.29
N ARG A 385 27.03 -27.01 -31.20
CA ARG A 385 28.45 -26.69 -31.04
C ARG A 385 28.71 -25.19 -31.12
N PHE A 386 27.99 -24.50 -32.01
CA PHE A 386 28.31 -23.12 -32.39
C PHE A 386 27.34 -22.06 -31.87
N HIS A 387 26.31 -22.42 -31.10
CA HIS A 387 25.36 -21.42 -30.56
C HIS A 387 25.98 -20.32 -29.67
N HIS A 388 27.16 -20.53 -29.08
CA HIS A 388 27.87 -19.48 -28.33
C HIS A 388 28.96 -18.74 -29.13
N HIS A 389 29.10 -19.04 -30.43
CA HIS A 389 30.08 -18.38 -31.29
C HIS A 389 29.44 -17.20 -32.04
N GLN A 390 30.23 -16.19 -32.35
CA GLN A 390 29.85 -15.17 -33.33
C GLN A 390 29.93 -15.75 -34.75
N GLU A 391 29.24 -15.13 -35.69
CA GLU A 391 29.19 -15.65 -37.06
C GLU A 391 30.56 -15.58 -37.75
N GLU A 392 31.40 -14.63 -37.36
CA GLU A 392 32.78 -14.48 -37.84
C GLU A 392 33.74 -15.54 -37.27
N GLU A 393 33.34 -16.23 -36.19
CA GLU A 393 34.12 -17.28 -35.54
C GLU A 393 33.77 -18.68 -36.07
N LEU A 394 32.77 -18.78 -36.97
CA LEU A 394 32.38 -20.05 -37.57
C LEU A 394 33.48 -20.59 -38.49
N PRO A 395 33.71 -21.91 -38.52
CA PRO A 395 34.71 -22.49 -39.41
C PRO A 395 34.27 -22.37 -40.87
N GLU A 396 35.23 -22.33 -41.80
CA GLU A 396 34.96 -22.19 -43.24
C GLU A 396 34.05 -23.29 -43.80
N ASN A 397 34.06 -24.47 -43.20
CA ASN A 397 33.23 -25.61 -43.57
C ASN A 397 31.89 -25.69 -42.83
N PHE A 398 31.50 -24.64 -42.09
CA PHE A 398 30.20 -24.60 -41.42
C PHE A 398 29.06 -24.67 -42.44
N SER A 399 28.03 -25.45 -42.10
CA SER A 399 26.85 -25.63 -42.93
C SER A 399 26.05 -24.32 -43.06
N GLN A 400 26.32 -23.54 -44.11
CA GLN A 400 25.76 -22.19 -44.32
C GLN A 400 24.21 -22.14 -44.29
N HIS A 401 23.55 -23.22 -44.68
CA HIS A 401 22.10 -23.33 -44.63
C HIS A 401 21.52 -23.30 -43.20
N LEU A 402 22.34 -23.53 -42.17
CA LEU A 402 21.96 -23.49 -40.75
C LEU A 402 22.04 -22.10 -40.13
N ILE A 403 22.64 -21.10 -40.80
CA ILE A 403 22.84 -19.76 -40.23
C ILE A 403 21.54 -19.12 -39.70
N PRO A 404 20.41 -19.13 -40.45
CA PRO A 404 19.16 -18.58 -39.94
C PRO A 404 18.66 -19.29 -38.67
N MET A 405 18.84 -20.61 -38.62
CA MET A 405 18.45 -21.42 -37.46
C MET A 405 19.40 -21.22 -36.28
N LEU A 406 20.69 -21.01 -36.52
CA LEU A 406 21.69 -20.69 -35.50
C LEU A 406 21.36 -19.34 -34.84
N ARG A 407 21.01 -18.32 -35.63
CA ARG A 407 20.54 -17.02 -35.12
C ARG A 407 19.30 -17.18 -34.26
N LEU A 408 18.32 -17.94 -34.75
CA LEU A 408 17.09 -18.21 -34.00
C LEU A 408 17.36 -18.95 -32.69
N LEU A 409 18.21 -19.99 -32.72
CA LEU A 409 18.64 -20.73 -31.52
C LEU A 409 19.28 -19.80 -30.49
N LYS A 410 20.19 -18.92 -30.92
CA LYS A 410 20.85 -17.91 -30.07
C LYS A 410 19.86 -16.96 -29.41
N ILE A 411 18.86 -16.51 -30.16
CA ILE A 411 17.81 -15.61 -29.65
C ILE A 411 16.95 -16.34 -28.61
N ILE A 412 16.53 -17.57 -28.91
CA ILE A 412 15.70 -18.38 -28.01
C ILE A 412 16.47 -18.68 -26.71
N ASP A 413 17.72 -19.11 -26.80
CA ASP A 413 18.59 -19.36 -25.63
C ASP A 413 18.76 -18.10 -24.76
N GLY A 414 19.03 -16.95 -25.38
CA GLY A 414 19.13 -15.68 -24.66
C GLY A 414 17.84 -15.28 -23.93
N LEU A 415 16.68 -15.50 -24.57
CA LEU A 415 15.38 -15.20 -23.98
C LEU A 415 15.02 -16.17 -22.86
N SER A 416 15.26 -17.46 -23.02
CA SER A 416 14.99 -18.45 -21.97
C SER A 416 15.90 -18.27 -20.76
N ALA A 417 17.14 -17.84 -20.96
CA ALA A 417 18.03 -17.44 -19.86
C ALA A 417 17.48 -16.21 -19.12
N GLY A 418 16.92 -15.23 -19.85
CA GLY A 418 16.22 -14.07 -19.27
C GLY A 418 15.00 -14.46 -18.42
N LEU A 419 14.14 -15.33 -18.94
CA LEU A 419 12.99 -15.88 -18.22
C LEU A 419 13.42 -16.60 -16.93
N THR A 420 14.48 -17.41 -17.02
CA THR A 420 14.93 -18.27 -15.92
C THR A 420 15.66 -17.49 -14.84
N ARG A 421 16.67 -16.70 -15.21
CA ARG A 421 17.57 -16.03 -14.25
C ARG A 421 17.08 -14.65 -13.84
N ARG A 422 16.39 -13.92 -14.72
CA ARG A 422 16.06 -12.48 -14.51
C ARG A 422 14.56 -12.19 -14.32
N LYS A 423 13.70 -13.23 -14.32
CA LYS A 423 12.22 -13.06 -14.31
C LYS A 423 11.74 -12.10 -15.40
N ALA A 424 12.43 -12.10 -16.54
CA ALA A 424 12.08 -11.19 -17.62
C ALA A 424 10.66 -11.46 -18.13
N CYS A 425 9.96 -10.42 -18.56
CA CYS A 425 8.79 -10.51 -19.41
C CYS A 425 9.24 -10.34 -20.86
N ILE A 426 8.89 -11.31 -21.72
CA ILE A 426 9.25 -11.27 -23.14
C ILE A 426 7.99 -11.09 -23.99
N GLY A 427 8.14 -10.35 -25.08
CA GLY A 427 7.17 -10.25 -26.15
C GLY A 427 7.90 -10.25 -27.48
N PHE A 428 7.26 -10.70 -28.54
CA PHE A 428 7.86 -10.64 -29.87
C PHE A 428 6.81 -10.51 -30.97
N ARG A 429 7.24 -9.95 -32.11
CA ARG A 429 6.48 -9.81 -33.34
C ARG A 429 7.27 -10.41 -34.49
N VAL A 430 6.58 -11.08 -35.40
CA VAL A 430 7.16 -11.69 -36.59
C VAL A 430 6.57 -11.02 -37.81
N ASN A 431 7.41 -10.58 -38.74
CA ASN A 431 7.02 -10.03 -40.04
C ASN A 431 7.93 -10.60 -41.13
N GLY A 432 7.48 -11.68 -41.79
CA GLY A 432 8.33 -12.46 -42.69
C GLY A 432 9.53 -13.04 -41.94
N SER A 433 10.75 -12.76 -42.42
CA SER A 433 12.02 -13.15 -41.80
C SER A 433 12.46 -12.28 -40.63
N ARG A 434 11.75 -11.19 -40.34
CA ARG A 434 12.11 -10.24 -39.29
C ARG A 434 11.43 -10.59 -37.98
N LEU A 435 12.24 -10.74 -36.94
CA LEU A 435 11.82 -10.99 -35.57
C LEU A 435 12.14 -9.76 -34.74
N THR A 436 11.10 -9.10 -34.23
CA THR A 436 11.24 -8.05 -33.22
C THR A 436 11.04 -8.67 -31.85
N VAL A 437 12.04 -8.58 -30.98
CA VAL A 437 12.03 -9.08 -29.60
C VAL A 437 11.98 -7.88 -28.65
N LEU A 438 11.11 -7.98 -27.66
CA LEU A 438 10.95 -7.02 -26.58
C LEU A 438 11.15 -7.77 -25.27
N GLU A 439 12.17 -7.40 -24.52
CA GLU A 439 12.46 -7.98 -23.21
C GLU A 439 12.40 -6.88 -22.16
N HIS A 440 11.59 -7.11 -21.12
CA HIS A 440 11.48 -6.24 -19.96
C HIS A 440 11.92 -7.01 -18.72
N SER A 441 12.76 -6.42 -17.89
CA SER A 441 13.27 -7.00 -16.66
C SER A 441 13.11 -6.00 -15.52
N ASP A 442 13.08 -6.50 -14.28
CA ASP A 442 13.00 -5.66 -13.07
C ASP A 442 14.13 -4.63 -13.00
N HIS A 443 15.26 -4.91 -13.66
CA HIS A 443 16.39 -3.99 -13.76
C HIS A 443 16.43 -3.33 -15.15
N PRO A 444 16.17 -1.99 -15.26
CA PRO A 444 15.97 -1.29 -16.53
C PRO A 444 17.11 -1.42 -17.53
N ALA A 445 18.34 -1.60 -17.06
CA ALA A 445 19.52 -1.78 -17.92
C ALA A 445 19.46 -3.04 -18.83
N PHE A 446 18.55 -3.98 -18.54
CA PHE A 446 18.35 -5.17 -19.38
C PHE A 446 17.12 -5.08 -20.29
N ASN A 447 16.38 -3.96 -20.22
CA ASN A 447 15.27 -3.73 -21.14
C ASN A 447 15.83 -3.52 -22.53
N ARG A 448 15.33 -4.28 -23.50
CA ARG A 448 15.80 -4.21 -24.87
C ARG A 448 14.68 -4.48 -25.85
N THR A 449 14.61 -3.61 -26.85
CA THR A 449 13.84 -3.84 -28.06
C THR A 449 14.82 -4.01 -29.23
N LYS A 450 14.84 -5.20 -29.84
CA LYS A 450 15.75 -5.54 -30.93
C LYS A 450 14.99 -6.20 -32.07
N GLU A 451 15.22 -5.73 -33.28
CA GLU A 451 14.77 -6.40 -34.51
C GLU A 451 15.95 -7.07 -35.18
N ILE A 452 15.74 -8.29 -35.66
CA ILE A 452 16.73 -9.04 -36.45
C ILE A 452 16.05 -9.71 -37.63
N ASP A 453 16.66 -9.59 -38.81
CA ASP A 453 16.30 -10.39 -39.98
C ASP A 453 17.08 -11.71 -39.95
N LEU A 454 16.39 -12.85 -39.87
CA LEU A 454 17.04 -14.15 -39.68
C LEU A 454 17.89 -14.59 -40.89
N TYR A 455 17.64 -14.11 -42.10
CA TYR A 455 18.43 -14.48 -43.28
C TYR A 455 19.65 -13.60 -43.48
N THR A 456 19.51 -12.30 -43.27
CA THR A 456 20.61 -11.35 -43.49
C THR A 456 21.47 -11.13 -42.25
N GLY A 457 20.92 -11.35 -41.05
CA GLY A 457 21.59 -11.07 -39.78
C GLY A 457 21.62 -9.59 -39.43
N VAL A 458 20.96 -8.73 -40.22
CA VAL A 458 20.90 -7.30 -39.95
C VAL A 458 20.08 -7.06 -38.69
N GLU A 459 20.70 -6.38 -37.73
CA GLU A 459 20.11 -6.05 -36.44
C GLU A 459 19.81 -4.54 -36.34
N VAL A 460 18.62 -4.20 -35.86
CA VAL A 460 18.23 -2.83 -35.53
C VAL A 460 17.82 -2.80 -34.06
N ALA A 461 18.63 -2.13 -33.23
CA ALA A 461 18.29 -1.88 -31.84
C ALA A 461 17.49 -0.57 -31.74
N PHE A 462 16.34 -0.62 -31.08
CA PHE A 462 15.57 0.58 -30.75
C PHE A 462 15.96 1.00 -29.34
N LEU A 463 16.46 2.24 -29.18
CA LEU A 463 16.62 2.83 -27.86
C LEU A 463 15.21 3.03 -27.28
N ASP A 464 14.90 2.35 -26.18
CA ASP A 464 13.69 2.62 -25.41
C ASP A 464 13.73 4.11 -24.99
N LYS A 465 12.71 4.88 -25.39
CA LYS A 465 12.55 6.30 -25.03
C LYS A 465 12.01 6.47 -23.62
#